data_AF-A0A1F8PL26-F1
#
_entry.id   AF-A0A1F8PL26-F1
#
_cell.length_a   1.000
_cell.length_b   1.000
_cell.length_c   1.000
_cell.angle_alpha   90.00
_cell.angle_beta   90.00
_cell.angle_gamma   90.00
#
_symmetry.space_group_name_H-M   'P 1'
#
loop_
_entity.id
_entity.type
_entity.pdbx_description
1 polymer ?
#
loop_
_entity_poly.entity_id
_entity_poly.type
_entity_poly.pdbx_seq_one_letter_code
_entity_poly.pdbx_strand_id
1 'polypeptide(L)'
;MNSLNLGSHDVILTIAAWFRLRRFDELEKYLDITEQYLQKAKNDFEAESGERLKGLPAKKRQEYYDFSDEDYWQYAEKFPRILRNSFFVSAISLLEYEMNILCNRLKKEQGIRINLSDLRGDILERTKKYFENAGLEFPVRDRTWQEINHYYNVRNCIVHANGLVMELRDNDRKTLVPFIKSKHIISQDNIIEEIALTPEFCKEVIETIQSFLVELEKNINLKLNRKNTTKGRLRGAKPLEGKGTKGIA
;
A
#
# COMPACT_ATOMS: atom_id res chain seq x y z
N MET A 1 16.02 -23.50 4.84
CA MET A 1 17.30 -22.78 4.66
C MET A 1 17.07 -21.73 3.58
N ASN A 2 16.88 -20.46 3.94
CA ASN A 2 16.83 -19.28 3.04
C ASN A 2 16.69 -18.00 3.90
N SER A 3 17.62 -17.79 4.81
CA SER A 3 17.69 -16.61 5.67
C SER A 3 19.09 -16.02 5.57
N LEU A 4 19.17 -14.75 5.14
CA LEU A 4 20.39 -13.97 5.19
C LEU A 4 20.34 -13.10 6.44
N ASN A 5 21.37 -13.18 7.28
CA ASN A 5 21.48 -12.39 8.50
C ASN A 5 22.36 -11.17 8.21
N LEU A 6 21.77 -9.98 8.22
CA LEU A 6 22.48 -8.71 8.07
C LEU A 6 21.94 -7.72 9.11
N GLY A 7 22.61 -7.65 10.26
CA GLY A 7 22.69 -6.46 11.13
C GLY A 7 21.39 -5.88 11.71
N SER A 8 21.14 -6.20 12.98
CA SER A 8 20.44 -5.41 13.99
C SER A 8 19.12 -4.72 13.59
N HIS A 9 18.08 -5.53 13.38
CA HIS A 9 16.78 -5.44 14.06
C HIS A 9 16.13 -6.82 13.94
N ASP A 10 15.68 -7.40 15.05
CA ASP A 10 15.24 -8.80 15.20
C ASP A 10 13.97 -9.17 14.40
N VAL A 11 14.09 -9.20 13.07
CA VAL A 11 13.18 -9.90 12.17
C VAL A 11 14.04 -10.55 11.08
N ILE A 12 14.27 -11.86 11.18
CA ILE A 12 14.82 -12.62 10.06
C ILE A 12 13.75 -12.64 8.96
N LEU A 13 13.78 -11.63 8.09
CA LEU A 13 12.96 -11.58 6.90
C LEU A 13 13.45 -12.67 5.94
N THR A 14 12.50 -13.39 5.33
CA THR A 14 12.85 -14.34 4.27
C THR A 14 13.45 -13.58 3.08
N ILE A 15 14.26 -14.24 2.25
CA ILE A 15 14.76 -13.62 1.00
C ILE A 15 13.60 -13.07 0.15
N ALA A 16 12.46 -13.78 0.12
CA ALA A 16 11.25 -13.33 -0.57
C ALA A 16 10.62 -12.09 0.07
N ALA A 17 10.67 -11.96 1.40
CA ALA A 17 10.22 -10.78 2.12
C ALA A 17 11.10 -9.56 1.81
N TRP A 18 12.41 -9.75 1.74
CA TRP A 18 13.34 -8.70 1.35
C TRP A 18 13.08 -8.19 -0.07
N PHE A 19 12.94 -9.09 -1.05
CA PHE A 19 12.59 -8.70 -2.43
C PHE A 19 11.23 -8.02 -2.56
N ARG A 20 10.29 -8.32 -1.65
CA ARG A 20 9.01 -7.62 -1.58
C ARG A 20 9.19 -6.18 -1.16
N LEU A 21 9.89 -5.94 -0.04
CA LEU A 21 10.10 -4.58 0.48
C LEU A 21 10.89 -3.72 -0.50
N ARG A 22 11.90 -4.31 -1.15
CA ARG A 22 12.71 -3.64 -2.17
C ARG A 22 11.89 -3.02 -3.31
N ARG A 23 10.79 -3.65 -3.74
CA ARG A 23 9.95 -3.08 -4.82
C ARG A 23 9.21 -1.83 -4.39
N PHE A 24 8.88 -1.71 -3.11
CA PHE A 24 8.33 -0.49 -2.55
C PHE A 24 9.42 0.58 -2.40
N ASP A 25 10.63 0.21 -1.97
CA ASP A 25 11.78 1.13 -1.92
C ASP A 25 12.12 1.68 -3.32
N GLU A 26 12.03 0.85 -4.35
CA GLU A 26 12.22 1.25 -5.76
C GLU A 26 11.13 2.23 -6.22
N LEU A 27 9.89 2.02 -5.81
CA LEU A 27 8.78 2.91 -6.13
C LEU A 27 8.92 4.25 -5.40
N GLU A 28 9.29 4.25 -4.11
CA GLU A 28 9.59 5.45 -3.34
C GLU A 28 10.75 6.25 -3.94
N LYS A 29 11.83 5.56 -4.32
CA LYS A 29 12.95 6.20 -5.02
C LYS A 29 12.53 6.82 -6.35
N TYR A 30 11.63 6.17 -7.08
CA TYR A 30 11.07 6.72 -8.31
C TYR A 30 10.26 8.00 -8.04
N LEU A 31 9.46 8.03 -6.96
CA LEU A 31 8.76 9.25 -6.52
C LEU A 31 9.75 10.38 -6.25
N ASP A 32 10.79 10.12 -5.44
CA ASP A 32 11.79 11.13 -5.09
C ASP A 32 12.49 11.75 -6.29
N ILE A 33 12.94 10.90 -7.22
CA ILE A 33 13.61 11.36 -8.44
C ILE A 33 12.66 12.21 -9.28
N THR A 34 11.40 11.79 -9.42
CA THR A 34 10.44 12.46 -10.29
C THR A 34 9.93 13.76 -9.67
N GLU A 35 9.71 13.81 -8.35
CA GLU A 35 9.40 15.05 -7.62
C GLU A 35 10.54 16.07 -7.73
N GLN A 36 11.80 15.63 -7.58
CA GLN A 36 12.96 16.50 -7.76
C GLN A 36 13.04 17.07 -9.19
N TYR A 37 12.77 16.22 -10.20
CA TYR A 37 12.73 16.66 -11.58
C TYR A 37 11.62 17.70 -11.82
N LEU A 38 10.39 17.46 -11.33
CA LEU A 38 9.29 18.40 -11.48
C LEU A 38 9.56 19.71 -10.74
N GLN A 39 10.13 19.65 -9.54
CA GLN A 39 10.50 20.84 -8.78
C GLN A 39 11.56 21.66 -9.52
N LYS A 40 12.57 20.99 -10.10
CA LYS A 40 13.58 21.65 -10.92
C LYS A 40 12.95 22.28 -12.17
N ALA A 41 12.10 21.56 -12.89
CA ALA A 41 11.43 22.07 -14.09
C ALA A 41 10.56 23.30 -13.77
N LYS A 42 9.84 23.28 -12.64
CA LYS A 42 9.10 24.44 -12.15
C LYS A 42 10.02 25.63 -11.88
N ASN A 43 11.11 25.42 -11.15
CA ASN A 43 12.05 26.49 -10.81
C ASN A 43 12.71 27.09 -12.08
N ASP A 44 13.07 26.23 -13.05
CA ASP A 44 13.65 26.67 -14.32
C ASP A 44 12.65 27.50 -15.13
N PHE A 45 11.37 27.08 -15.17
CA PHE A 45 10.29 27.83 -15.81
C PHE A 45 10.03 29.19 -15.14
N GLU A 46 10.01 29.23 -13.81
CA GLU A 46 9.87 30.47 -13.04
C GLU A 46 11.04 31.43 -13.27
N ALA A 47 12.28 30.90 -13.32
CA ALA A 47 13.48 31.69 -13.59
C ALA A 47 13.47 32.28 -15.01
N GLU A 48 13.14 31.46 -16.02
CA GLU A 48 13.03 31.91 -17.41
C GLU A 48 11.93 32.97 -17.59
N SER A 49 10.77 32.74 -16.98
CA SER A 49 9.67 33.71 -16.97
C SER A 49 10.09 35.00 -16.28
N GLY A 50 10.77 34.92 -15.13
CA GLY A 50 11.28 36.08 -14.39
C GLY A 50 12.23 36.95 -15.22
N GLU A 51 13.17 36.35 -15.96
CA GLU A 51 14.08 37.08 -16.83
C GLU A 51 13.36 37.67 -18.06
N ARG A 52 12.41 36.96 -18.67
CA ARG A 52 11.59 37.46 -19.80
C ARG A 52 10.70 38.65 -19.40
N LEU A 53 10.27 38.69 -18.14
CA LEU A 53 9.37 39.71 -17.60
C LEU A 53 10.09 40.90 -16.94
N LYS A 54 11.42 40.86 -16.91
CA LYS A 54 12.26 41.87 -16.27
C LYS A 54 12.10 43.23 -16.97
N GLY A 55 11.83 44.27 -16.18
CA GLY A 55 11.60 45.62 -16.69
C GLY A 55 10.21 45.87 -17.29
N LEU A 56 9.32 44.87 -17.37
CA LEU A 56 7.94 45.09 -17.79
C LEU A 56 7.10 45.72 -16.66
N PRO A 57 6.09 46.56 -16.97
CA PRO A 57 5.14 47.07 -15.99
C PRO A 57 4.36 45.93 -15.30
N ALA A 58 3.98 46.11 -14.03
CA ALA A 58 3.28 45.10 -13.23
C ALA A 58 2.05 44.50 -13.94
N LYS A 59 1.28 45.33 -14.65
CA LYS A 59 0.10 44.89 -15.42
C LYS A 59 0.45 43.90 -16.55
N LYS A 60 1.55 44.12 -17.27
CA LYS A 60 2.01 43.20 -18.34
C LYS A 60 2.61 41.91 -17.80
N ARG A 61 3.20 41.96 -16.59
CA ARG A 61 3.63 40.75 -15.89
C ARG A 61 2.43 39.91 -15.47
N GLN A 62 1.38 40.55 -14.94
CA GLN A 62 0.12 39.89 -14.61
C GLN A 62 -0.53 39.29 -15.86
N GLU A 63 -0.66 40.05 -16.95
CA GLU A 63 -1.20 39.55 -18.22
C GLU A 63 -0.40 38.35 -18.77
N TYR A 64 0.93 38.32 -18.61
CA TYR A 64 1.75 37.16 -19.02
C TYR A 64 1.49 35.94 -18.15
N TYR A 65 1.33 36.10 -16.83
CA TYR A 65 0.96 34.98 -15.97
C TYR A 65 -0.46 34.50 -16.30
N ASP A 66 -1.41 35.41 -16.52
CA ASP A 66 -2.79 35.08 -16.91
C ASP A 66 -2.87 34.38 -18.30
N PHE A 67 -1.91 34.62 -19.22
CA PHE A 67 -1.85 33.97 -20.55
C PHE A 67 -0.93 32.74 -20.62
N SER A 68 0.16 32.74 -19.86
CA SER A 68 1.11 31.61 -19.70
C SER A 68 0.67 30.67 -18.57
N ASP A 69 -0.53 30.94 -18.02
CA ASP A 69 -1.18 30.23 -16.93
C ASP A 69 -1.11 28.72 -17.16
N GLU A 70 -1.38 28.27 -18.39
CA GLU A 70 -1.44 26.84 -18.66
C GLU A 70 -0.12 26.10 -18.40
N ASP A 71 1.02 26.67 -18.78
CA ASP A 71 2.35 26.07 -18.56
C ASP A 71 2.77 26.19 -17.08
N TYR A 72 2.49 27.32 -16.43
CA TYR A 72 2.75 27.45 -15.00
C TYR A 72 1.93 26.45 -14.19
N TRP A 73 0.62 26.37 -14.42
CA TRP A 73 -0.28 25.42 -13.75
C TRP A 73 0.07 23.97 -14.06
N GLN A 74 0.64 23.69 -15.23
CA GLN A 74 1.19 22.35 -15.53
C GLN A 74 2.26 21.94 -14.53
N TYR A 75 3.30 22.76 -14.34
CA TYR A 75 4.40 22.42 -13.43
C TYR A 75 4.07 22.63 -11.95
N ALA A 76 3.25 23.62 -11.63
CA ALA A 76 2.88 23.95 -10.26
C ALA A 76 1.85 22.97 -9.68
N GLU A 77 0.96 22.41 -10.51
CA GLU A 77 -0.20 21.66 -10.03
C GLU A 77 -0.52 20.39 -10.83
N LYS A 78 -0.73 20.49 -12.15
CA LYS A 78 -1.25 19.35 -12.94
C LYS A 78 -0.27 18.18 -12.98
N PHE A 79 1.01 18.41 -13.27
CA PHE A 79 2.03 17.36 -13.33
C PHE A 79 2.32 16.74 -11.95
N PRO A 80 2.53 17.52 -10.87
CA PRO A 80 2.64 16.95 -9.53
C PRO A 80 1.43 16.09 -9.14
N ARG A 81 0.21 16.54 -9.47
CA ARG A 81 -1.02 15.79 -9.22
C ARG A 81 -1.05 14.47 -9.98
N ILE A 82 -0.76 14.49 -11.28
CA ILE A 82 -0.68 13.28 -12.12
C ILE A 82 0.37 12.31 -11.58
N LEU A 83 1.57 12.81 -11.23
CA LEU A 83 2.65 12.02 -10.66
C LEU A 83 2.20 11.30 -9.39
N ARG A 84 1.71 12.05 -8.41
CA ARG A 84 1.36 11.53 -7.08
C ARG A 84 0.16 10.57 -7.15
N ASN A 85 -0.85 10.90 -7.95
CA ASN A 85 -1.99 10.00 -8.17
C ASN A 85 -1.55 8.69 -8.84
N SER A 86 -0.69 8.76 -9.87
CA SER A 86 -0.18 7.57 -10.55
C SER A 86 0.70 6.72 -9.63
N PHE A 87 1.56 7.36 -8.84
CA PHE A 87 2.36 6.72 -7.81
C PHE A 87 1.48 5.99 -6.80
N PHE A 88 0.47 6.69 -6.24
CA PHE A 88 -0.41 6.16 -5.21
C PHE A 88 -1.19 4.93 -5.72
N VAL A 89 -1.78 5.03 -6.91
CA VAL A 89 -2.47 3.89 -7.55
C VAL A 89 -1.51 2.72 -7.77
N SER A 90 -0.26 2.99 -8.17
CA SER A 90 0.76 1.96 -8.36
C SER A 90 1.16 1.27 -7.05
N ALA A 91 1.31 2.04 -5.96
CA ALA A 91 1.63 1.51 -4.64
C ALA A 91 0.53 0.57 -4.13
N ILE A 92 -0.74 0.96 -4.28
CA ILE A 92 -1.89 0.13 -3.89
C ILE A 92 -1.99 -1.12 -4.78
N SER A 93 -1.74 -0.99 -6.08
CA SER A 93 -1.71 -2.15 -7.00
C SER A 93 -0.59 -3.14 -6.66
N LEU A 94 0.57 -2.65 -6.21
CA LEU A 94 1.66 -3.51 -5.74
C LEU A 94 1.28 -4.21 -4.43
N LEU A 95 0.64 -3.51 -3.49
CA LEU A 95 0.08 -4.13 -2.28
C LEU A 95 -0.91 -5.27 -2.63
N GLU A 96 -1.81 -5.05 -3.58
CA GLU A 96 -2.77 -6.08 -4.05
C GLU A 96 -2.08 -7.34 -4.51
N TYR A 97 -1.06 -7.17 -5.34
CA TYR A 97 -0.25 -8.25 -5.87
C TYR A 97 0.44 -9.02 -4.73
N GLU A 98 1.02 -8.31 -3.75
CA GLU A 98 1.70 -8.95 -2.63
C GLU A 98 0.75 -9.71 -1.69
N MET A 99 -0.42 -9.15 -1.38
CA MET A 99 -1.43 -9.86 -0.61
C MET A 99 -1.86 -11.15 -1.32
N ASN A 100 -2.03 -11.10 -2.64
CA ASN A 100 -2.35 -12.28 -3.43
C ASN A 100 -1.22 -13.33 -3.38
N ILE A 101 0.05 -12.93 -3.47
CA ILE A 101 1.20 -13.84 -3.29
C ILE A 101 1.15 -14.51 -1.91
N LEU A 102 0.92 -13.73 -0.85
CA LEU A 102 0.90 -14.25 0.52
C LEU A 102 -0.26 -15.24 0.74
N CYS A 103 -1.46 -14.92 0.23
CA CYS A 103 -2.60 -15.84 0.22
C CYS A 103 -2.30 -17.13 -0.54
N ASN A 104 -1.66 -17.04 -1.71
CA ASN A 104 -1.28 -18.22 -2.50
C ASN A 104 -0.21 -19.09 -1.83
N ARG A 105 0.75 -18.49 -1.12
CA ARG A 105 1.72 -19.22 -0.29
C ARG A 105 0.99 -19.98 0.82
N LEU A 106 0.12 -19.28 1.55
CA LEU A 106 -0.68 -19.86 2.61
C LEU A 106 -1.54 -21.03 2.11
N LYS A 107 -2.14 -20.88 0.93
CA LYS A 107 -2.90 -21.92 0.24
C LYS A 107 -2.09 -23.20 0.09
N LYS A 108 -0.91 -23.09 -0.53
CA LYS A 108 -0.03 -24.22 -0.84
C LYS A 108 0.42 -24.93 0.44
N GLU A 109 0.83 -24.19 1.45
CA GLU A 109 1.39 -24.77 2.67
C GLU A 109 0.34 -25.33 3.63
N GLN A 110 -0.87 -24.77 3.63
CA GLN A 110 -1.95 -25.26 4.47
C GLN A 110 -2.85 -26.29 3.77
N GLY A 111 -2.78 -26.42 2.45
CA GLY A 111 -3.67 -27.28 1.67
C GLY A 111 -5.09 -26.72 1.59
N ILE A 112 -5.24 -25.39 1.63
CA ILE A 112 -6.54 -24.72 1.51
C ILE A 112 -7.05 -24.91 0.08
N ARG A 113 -8.29 -25.36 -0.08
CA ARG A 113 -8.86 -25.65 -1.40
C ARG A 113 -9.32 -24.41 -2.14
N ILE A 114 -9.86 -23.42 -1.42
CA ILE A 114 -10.37 -22.17 -1.98
C ILE A 114 -9.24 -21.27 -2.48
N ASN A 115 -9.46 -20.61 -3.62
CA ASN A 115 -8.64 -19.50 -4.10
C ASN A 115 -9.11 -18.18 -3.49
N LEU A 116 -8.23 -17.19 -3.50
CA LEU A 116 -8.60 -15.82 -3.14
C LEU A 116 -9.70 -15.28 -4.08
N SER A 117 -9.68 -15.66 -5.37
CA SER A 117 -10.68 -15.28 -6.39
C SER A 117 -12.08 -15.85 -6.15
N ASP A 118 -12.18 -16.92 -5.37
CA ASP A 118 -13.47 -17.59 -5.13
C ASP A 118 -14.29 -16.83 -4.06
N LEU A 119 -13.65 -15.90 -3.34
CA LEU A 119 -14.28 -15.09 -2.31
C LEU A 119 -14.90 -13.84 -2.92
N ARG A 120 -16.12 -13.51 -2.48
CA ARG A 120 -16.81 -12.27 -2.87
C ARG A 120 -16.28 -11.08 -2.07
N GLY A 121 -16.13 -9.94 -2.74
CA GLY A 121 -15.69 -8.67 -2.16
C GLY A 121 -14.57 -8.05 -2.97
N ASP A 122 -14.14 -6.86 -2.58
CA ASP A 122 -12.85 -6.33 -3.04
C ASP A 122 -11.69 -7.17 -2.49
N ILE A 123 -10.49 -6.91 -2.98
CA ILE A 123 -9.28 -7.63 -2.59
C ILE A 123 -8.95 -7.52 -1.09
N LEU A 124 -9.31 -6.42 -0.40
CA LEU A 124 -9.09 -6.29 1.04
C LEU A 124 -10.05 -7.21 1.81
N GLU A 125 -11.34 -7.16 1.48
CA GLU A 125 -12.36 -8.05 2.05
C GLU A 125 -12.03 -9.51 1.79
N ARG A 126 -11.62 -9.84 0.56
CA ARG A 126 -11.24 -11.19 0.16
C ARG A 126 -10.02 -11.66 0.93
N THR A 127 -9.00 -10.82 1.08
CA THR A 127 -7.78 -11.15 1.84
C THR A 127 -8.13 -11.41 3.30
N LYS A 128 -8.91 -10.54 3.93
CA LYS A 128 -9.38 -10.74 5.30
C LYS A 128 -10.11 -12.08 5.47
N LYS A 129 -11.14 -12.34 4.64
CA LYS A 129 -11.91 -13.60 4.65
C LYS A 129 -11.01 -14.82 4.43
N TYR A 130 -9.99 -14.69 3.57
CA TYR A 130 -9.06 -15.78 3.28
C TYR A 130 -8.24 -16.16 4.51
N PHE A 131 -7.73 -15.17 5.25
CA PHE A 131 -6.97 -15.41 6.47
C PHE A 131 -7.84 -15.96 7.60
N GLU A 132 -9.05 -15.46 7.76
CA GLU A 132 -10.03 -15.99 8.72
C GLU A 132 -10.32 -17.48 8.42
N ASN A 133 -10.55 -17.84 7.15
CA ASN A 133 -10.74 -19.23 6.71
C ASN A 133 -9.50 -20.11 6.93
N ALA A 134 -8.30 -19.53 6.93
CA ALA A 134 -7.06 -20.23 7.27
C ALA A 134 -6.84 -20.38 8.79
N GLY A 135 -7.80 -19.93 9.61
CA GLY A 135 -7.70 -19.90 11.07
C GLY A 135 -6.55 -19.02 11.56
N LEU A 136 -6.24 -17.96 10.82
CA LEU A 136 -5.33 -16.90 11.25
C LEU A 136 -6.15 -15.77 11.85
N GLU A 137 -5.73 -15.26 12.99
CA GLU A 137 -6.19 -13.95 13.43
C GLU A 137 -5.61 -12.92 12.45
N PHE A 138 -6.50 -12.31 11.67
CA PHE A 138 -6.15 -11.18 10.85
C PHE A 138 -6.07 -9.94 11.75
N PRO A 139 -5.07 -9.06 11.58
CA PRO A 139 -4.91 -7.88 12.43
C PRO A 139 -5.95 -6.80 12.06
N VAL A 140 -7.26 -7.12 12.14
CA VAL A 140 -8.36 -6.23 11.74
C VAL A 140 -8.44 -4.98 12.63
N ARG A 141 -7.96 -5.09 13.88
CA ARG A 141 -7.90 -3.99 14.85
C ARG A 141 -6.60 -3.19 14.78
N ASP A 142 -5.68 -3.60 13.92
CA ASP A 142 -4.45 -2.87 13.72
C ASP A 142 -4.76 -1.55 13.00
N ARG A 143 -4.15 -0.49 13.50
CA ARG A 143 -4.20 0.84 12.91
C ARG A 143 -3.73 0.80 11.46
N THR A 144 -2.72 0.00 11.16
CA THR A 144 -2.16 -0.15 9.80
C THR A 144 -3.23 -0.67 8.84
N TRP A 145 -4.01 -1.67 9.24
CA TRP A 145 -5.11 -2.18 8.42
C TRP A 145 -6.20 -1.13 8.16
N GLN A 146 -6.55 -0.33 9.17
CA GLN A 146 -7.53 0.74 9.01
C GLN A 146 -7.04 1.80 8.00
N GLU A 147 -5.77 2.20 8.08
CA GLU A 147 -5.14 3.10 7.11
C GLU A 147 -5.16 2.50 5.70
N ILE A 148 -4.82 1.21 5.53
CA ILE A 148 -4.93 0.52 4.22
C ILE A 148 -6.36 0.58 3.65
N ASN A 149 -7.39 0.42 4.47
CA ASN A 149 -8.78 0.56 4.01
C ASN A 149 -9.09 1.99 3.54
N HIS A 150 -8.60 3.00 4.27
CA HIS A 150 -8.73 4.38 3.83
C HIS A 150 -7.99 4.65 2.52
N TYR A 151 -6.78 4.14 2.37
CA TYR A 151 -6.02 4.26 1.13
C TYR A 151 -6.73 3.63 -0.07
N TYR A 152 -7.43 2.52 0.14
CA TYR A 152 -8.29 1.93 -0.90
C TYR A 152 -9.42 2.86 -1.34
N ASN A 153 -10.06 3.53 -0.39
CA ASN A 153 -11.13 4.47 -0.70
C ASN A 153 -10.59 5.70 -1.46
N VAL A 154 -9.41 6.21 -1.06
CA VAL A 154 -8.67 7.24 -1.83
C VAL A 154 -8.38 6.75 -3.25
N ARG A 155 -7.85 5.54 -3.40
CA ARG A 155 -7.53 4.94 -4.71
C ARG A 155 -8.78 4.82 -5.58
N ASN A 156 -9.88 4.37 -4.99
CA ASN A 156 -11.14 4.23 -5.71
C ASN A 156 -11.67 5.57 -6.19
N CYS A 157 -11.55 6.62 -5.37
CA CYS A 157 -11.89 7.99 -5.78
C CYS A 157 -11.00 8.47 -6.94
N ILE A 158 -9.68 8.27 -6.85
CA ILE A 158 -8.75 8.66 -7.92
C ILE A 158 -9.09 7.93 -9.23
N VAL A 159 -9.30 6.62 -9.19
CA VAL A 159 -9.48 5.78 -10.39
C VAL A 159 -10.88 5.90 -11.00
N HIS A 160 -11.93 6.03 -10.17
CA HIS A 160 -13.31 5.94 -10.64
C HIS A 160 -14.06 7.28 -10.65
N ALA A 161 -13.53 8.29 -9.96
CA ALA A 161 -14.13 9.62 -9.83
C ALA A 161 -13.11 10.73 -10.14
N ASN A 162 -11.98 10.40 -10.78
CA ASN A 162 -10.90 11.35 -11.11
C ASN A 162 -10.43 12.19 -9.90
N GLY A 163 -10.53 11.65 -8.68
CA GLY A 163 -10.20 12.35 -7.44
C GLY A 163 -11.28 13.31 -6.92
N LEU A 164 -12.40 13.47 -7.63
CA LEU A 164 -13.51 14.36 -7.28
C LEU A 164 -14.42 13.70 -6.24
N VAL A 165 -14.33 14.15 -4.99
CA VAL A 165 -15.04 13.54 -3.85
C VAL A 165 -16.56 13.70 -3.98
N MET A 166 -17.01 14.74 -4.68
CA MET A 166 -18.42 14.98 -4.97
C MET A 166 -19.06 13.93 -5.88
N GLU A 167 -18.28 13.26 -6.73
CA GLU A 167 -18.76 12.21 -7.63
C GLU A 167 -18.94 10.85 -6.94
N LEU A 168 -18.45 10.72 -5.69
CA LEU A 168 -18.65 9.53 -4.89
C LEU A 168 -20.10 9.42 -4.37
N ARG A 169 -20.52 8.18 -4.12
CA ARG A 169 -21.78 7.88 -3.41
C ARG A 169 -21.72 8.44 -1.98
N ASP A 170 -22.88 8.79 -1.43
CA ASP A 170 -22.99 9.41 -0.10
C ASP A 170 -22.26 8.65 1.01
N ASN A 171 -22.38 7.32 1.04
CA ASN A 171 -21.73 6.49 2.05
C ASN A 171 -20.21 6.51 1.91
N ASP A 172 -19.70 6.40 0.67
CA ASP A 172 -18.26 6.43 0.38
C ASP A 172 -17.68 7.80 0.76
N ARG A 173 -18.39 8.88 0.44
CA ARG A 173 -18.03 10.27 0.82
C ARG A 173 -18.00 10.49 2.33
N LYS A 174 -19.02 10.02 3.07
CA LYS A 174 -19.08 10.14 4.55
C LYS A 174 -17.89 9.48 5.23
N THR A 175 -17.35 8.41 4.65
CA THR A 175 -16.15 7.73 5.16
C THR A 175 -14.87 8.40 4.71
N LEU A 176 -14.79 8.86 3.46
CA LEU A 176 -13.55 9.38 2.87
C LEU A 176 -13.24 10.82 3.32
N VAL A 177 -14.24 11.70 3.38
CA VAL A 177 -14.04 13.14 3.68
C VAL A 177 -13.32 13.39 5.01
N PRO A 178 -13.72 12.76 6.13
CA PRO A 178 -13.02 12.96 7.40
C PRO A 178 -11.55 12.54 7.34
N PHE A 179 -11.26 11.48 6.59
CA PHE A 179 -9.90 10.97 6.42
C PHE A 179 -9.02 11.90 5.59
N ILE A 180 -9.50 12.36 4.42
CA ILE A 180 -8.69 13.26 3.58
C ILE A 180 -8.46 14.62 4.27
N LYS A 181 -9.42 15.09 5.07
CA LYS A 181 -9.27 16.31 5.87
C LYS A 181 -8.25 16.14 6.99
N SER A 182 -8.27 15.01 7.70
CA SER A 182 -7.30 14.76 8.78
C SER A 182 -5.87 14.58 8.27
N LYS A 183 -5.71 14.05 7.06
CA LYS A 183 -4.41 13.89 6.37
C LYS A 183 -3.99 15.14 5.57
N HIS A 184 -4.82 16.18 5.52
CA HIS A 184 -4.57 17.40 4.73
C HIS A 184 -4.31 17.13 3.24
N ILE A 185 -5.00 16.14 2.65
CA ILE A 185 -4.86 15.72 1.25
C ILE A 185 -6.07 16.11 0.39
N ILE A 186 -6.55 17.33 0.58
CA ILE A 186 -7.67 17.92 -0.15
C ILE A 186 -7.21 19.21 -0.82
N SER A 187 -7.72 19.49 -2.02
CA SER A 187 -7.46 20.73 -2.74
C SER A 187 -7.81 21.94 -1.88
N GLN A 188 -6.99 23.00 -1.99
CA GLN A 188 -7.27 24.29 -1.38
C GLN A 188 -8.26 25.12 -2.20
N ASP A 189 -8.62 24.67 -3.40
CA ASP A 189 -9.67 25.28 -4.20
C ASP A 189 -11.02 25.07 -3.51
N ASN A 190 -11.67 26.17 -3.11
CA ASN A 190 -12.96 26.16 -2.43
C ASN A 190 -14.13 25.73 -3.33
N ILE A 191 -13.89 25.56 -4.64
CA ILE A 191 -14.93 25.24 -5.62
C ILE A 191 -15.11 23.73 -5.75
N ILE A 192 -14.02 22.95 -5.67
CA ILE A 192 -14.03 21.52 -5.94
C ILE A 192 -13.29 20.78 -4.81
N GLU A 193 -14.03 20.02 -3.99
CA GLU A 193 -13.43 19.07 -3.03
C GLU A 193 -12.79 17.90 -3.81
N GLU A 194 -11.56 18.10 -4.27
CA GLU A 194 -10.74 17.11 -4.97
C GLU A 194 -9.59 16.60 -4.09
N ILE A 195 -9.20 15.35 -4.26
CA ILE A 195 -8.00 14.78 -3.62
C ILE A 195 -6.74 15.48 -4.15
N ALA A 196 -5.93 16.00 -3.23
CA ALA A 196 -4.64 16.60 -3.52
C ALA A 196 -3.56 15.92 -2.67
N LEU A 197 -2.89 14.92 -3.23
CA LEU A 197 -1.85 14.17 -2.52
C LEU A 197 -0.57 15.01 -2.36
N THR A 198 0.14 14.79 -1.26
CA THR A 198 1.48 15.37 -1.02
C THR A 198 2.56 14.29 -1.15
N PRO A 199 3.83 14.67 -1.41
CA PRO A 199 4.95 13.73 -1.41
C PRO A 199 5.09 13.00 -0.07
N GLU A 200 4.89 13.71 1.04
CA GLU A 200 5.01 13.17 2.40
C GLU A 200 3.95 12.10 2.65
N PHE A 201 2.70 12.36 2.24
CA PHE A 201 1.63 11.37 2.35
C PHE A 201 1.90 10.15 1.46
N CYS A 202 2.45 10.36 0.27
CA CYS A 202 2.85 9.26 -0.62
C CYS A 202 3.91 8.35 0.03
N LYS A 203 4.87 8.92 0.77
CA LYS A 203 5.86 8.16 1.55
C LYS A 203 5.24 7.44 2.75
N GLU A 204 4.37 8.12 3.49
CA GLU A 204 3.62 7.52 4.60
C GLU A 204 2.85 6.25 4.14
N VAL A 205 2.28 6.29 2.93
CA VAL A 205 1.58 5.14 2.34
C VAL A 205 2.52 3.97 2.13
N ILE A 206 3.73 4.19 1.61
CA ILE A 206 4.74 3.14 1.43
C ILE A 206 5.13 2.53 2.78
N GLU A 207 5.45 3.36 3.76
CA GLU A 207 5.84 2.92 5.11
C GLU A 207 4.74 2.07 5.76
N THR A 208 3.49 2.52 5.63
CA THR A 208 2.32 1.82 6.16
C THR A 208 2.11 0.49 5.45
N ILE A 209 2.23 0.44 4.12
CA ILE A 209 2.12 -0.79 3.33
C ILE A 209 3.22 -1.80 3.71
N GLN A 210 4.47 -1.35 3.81
CA GLN A 210 5.59 -2.20 4.18
C GLN A 210 5.41 -2.77 5.58
N SER A 211 5.03 -1.94 6.55
CA SER A 211 4.74 -2.35 7.93
C SER A 211 3.63 -3.41 7.99
N PHE A 212 2.53 -3.17 7.26
CA PHE A 212 1.42 -4.12 7.16
C PHE A 212 1.88 -5.47 6.59
N LEU A 213 2.66 -5.46 5.51
CA LEU A 213 3.14 -6.69 4.87
C LEU A 213 4.11 -7.48 5.75
N VAL A 214 4.97 -6.79 6.51
CA VAL A 214 5.86 -7.42 7.50
C VAL A 214 5.06 -8.11 8.60
N GLU A 215 4.05 -7.43 9.16
CA GLU A 215 3.19 -8.02 10.19
C GLU A 215 2.41 -9.22 9.64
N LEU A 216 1.85 -9.09 8.44
CA LEU A 216 1.09 -10.14 7.78
C LEU A 216 1.94 -11.40 7.55
N GLU A 217 3.18 -11.21 7.08
CA GLU A 217 4.11 -12.31 6.88
C GLU A 217 4.54 -12.97 8.20
N LYS A 218 4.78 -12.17 9.25
CA LYS A 218 5.09 -12.70 10.59
C LYS A 218 3.96 -13.59 11.09
N ASN A 219 2.70 -13.16 10.95
CA ASN A 219 1.53 -13.92 11.36
C ASN A 219 1.38 -15.24 10.58
N ILE A 220 1.62 -15.21 9.26
CA ILE A 220 1.67 -16.43 8.43
C ILE A 220 2.75 -17.39 8.94
N ASN A 221 3.98 -16.90 9.14
CA ASN A 221 5.12 -17.74 9.54
C ASN A 221 4.92 -18.38 10.91
N LEU A 222 4.38 -17.63 11.89
CA LEU A 222 4.06 -18.16 13.22
C LEU A 222 3.10 -19.34 13.15
N LYS A 223 2.08 -19.28 12.29
CA LYS A 223 1.10 -20.36 12.12
C LYS A 223 1.71 -21.60 11.45
N LEU A 224 2.52 -21.40 10.42
CA LEU A 224 3.18 -22.48 9.69
C LEU A 224 4.17 -23.25 10.60
N ASN A 225 4.93 -22.52 11.42
CA ASN A 225 5.86 -23.11 12.38
C ASN A 225 5.16 -23.93 13.48
N ARG A 226 4.01 -23.45 14.00
CA ARG A 226 3.19 -24.21 14.96
C ARG A 226 2.73 -25.55 14.38
N LYS A 227 2.32 -25.59 13.10
CA LYS A 227 1.86 -26.81 12.42
C LYS A 227 2.99 -27.84 12.22
N ASN A 228 4.19 -27.39 11.89
CA ASN A 228 5.36 -28.25 11.73
C ASN A 228 5.79 -28.90 13.04
N THR A 229 5.74 -28.16 14.16
CA THR A 229 6.01 -28.72 15.50
C THR A 229 4.95 -29.73 15.93
N THR A 230 3.66 -29.51 15.62
CA THR A 230 2.61 -30.51 15.94
C THR A 230 2.75 -31.78 15.10
N LYS A 231 3.05 -31.66 13.80
CA LYS A 231 3.30 -32.82 12.92
C LYS A 231 4.53 -33.63 13.34
N GLY A 232 5.59 -32.97 13.82
CA GLY A 232 6.78 -33.64 14.36
C GLY A 232 6.49 -34.43 15.65
N ARG A 233 5.65 -33.88 16.54
CA ARG A 233 5.26 -34.53 17.80
C ARG A 233 4.36 -35.76 17.59
N LEU A 234 3.46 -35.72 16.61
CA LEU A 234 2.58 -36.86 16.25
C LEU A 234 3.33 -38.03 15.58
N ARG A 235 4.46 -37.77 14.90
CA ARG A 235 5.30 -38.83 14.32
C ARG A 235 6.22 -39.52 15.35
N GLY A 236 6.39 -38.94 16.55
CA GLY A 236 7.23 -39.48 17.62
C GLY A 236 6.51 -40.41 18.61
N ALA A 237 5.19 -40.50 18.56
CA ALA A 237 4.42 -41.41 19.41
C ALA A 237 4.31 -42.79 18.74
N LYS A 238 5.26 -43.69 19.02
CA LYS A 238 5.05 -45.13 18.74
C LYS A 238 3.92 -45.65 19.67
N PRO A 239 2.97 -46.46 19.17
CA PRO A 239 2.02 -47.15 20.03
C PRO A 239 2.79 -48.10 20.96
N LEU A 240 2.47 -48.06 22.26
CA LEU A 240 2.87 -49.11 23.20
C LEU A 240 2.17 -50.40 22.74
N GLU A 241 2.92 -51.30 22.11
CA GLU A 241 2.45 -52.65 21.81
C GLU A 241 2.06 -53.35 23.11
N GLY A 242 0.77 -53.72 23.19
CA GLY A 242 0.23 -54.51 24.28
C GLY A 242 0.92 -55.86 24.33
N LYS A 243 1.57 -56.17 25.46
CA LYS A 243 2.01 -57.53 25.77
C LYS A 243 0.78 -58.40 25.97
N GLY A 244 0.45 -59.16 24.93
CA GLY A 244 -0.49 -60.25 24.96
C GLY A 244 -0.07 -61.33 25.95
N THR A 245 -1.07 -61.81 26.66
CA THR A 245 -1.10 -62.97 27.55
C THR A 245 -0.46 -64.21 26.92
N LYS A 246 0.40 -64.89 27.68
CA LYS A 246 0.65 -66.32 27.51
C LYS A 246 0.17 -67.05 28.76
N GLY A 247 -0.97 -67.73 28.62
CA GLY A 247 -1.28 -68.87 29.45
C GLY A 247 -0.36 -70.03 29.06
N ILE A 248 0.08 -70.79 30.06
CA ILE A 248 0.67 -72.13 29.88
C ILE A 248 -0.01 -73.02 30.91
N ALA A 249 -0.53 -74.12 30.40
CA ALA A 249 -1.11 -75.24 31.14
C ALA A 249 -0.07 -76.00 31.96
#